data_AF-A0A957SJR0-F1
#
_entry.id   AF-A0A957SJR0-F1
#
_cell.length_a   1.000
_cell.length_b   1.000
_cell.length_c   1.000
_cell.angle_alpha   90.00
_cell.angle_beta   90.00
_cell.angle_gamma   90.00
#
_symmetry.space_group_name_H-M   'P 1'
#
loop_
_entity.id
_entity.type
_entity.pdbx_description
1 polymer ?
#
loop_
_entity_poly.entity_id
_entity_poly.type
_entity_poly.pdbx_seq_one_letter_code
_entity_poly.pdbx_strand_id
1 'polypeptide(L)' 'QEVNRPLAHLAIRWVLHQQDIHTAVVGARTPEQVTQNAAALAGEIPPAIFERMTAISDEVMTHIPDTGNPYRHYP' A
#
# COMPACT_ATOMS: atom_id res chain seq x y z
N GLN A 1 -4.25 -2.62 -17.42
CA GLN A 1 -5.26 -2.46 -16.34
C GLN A 1 -5.85 -3.83 -16.07
N GLU A 2 -5.21 -4.61 -15.20
CA GLU A 2 -5.59 -6.02 -14.96
C GLU A 2 -6.70 -6.16 -13.91
N VAL A 3 -6.78 -5.21 -12.99
CA VAL A 3 -7.83 -5.11 -11.98
C VAL A 3 -8.43 -3.72 -12.18
N ASN A 4 -9.67 -3.64 -12.67
CA ASN A 4 -10.35 -2.37 -12.97
C ASN A 4 -10.64 -1.57 -11.70
N ARG A 5 -9.59 -1.01 -11.08
CA ARG A 5 -9.61 -0.37 -9.76
C ARG A 5 -8.62 0.79 -9.70
N PRO A 6 -8.91 1.83 -8.90
CA PRO A 6 -7.94 2.91 -8.66
C PRO A 6 -6.68 2.38 -7.97
N LEU A 7 -5.52 2.90 -8.36
CA LEU A 7 -4.23 2.51 -7.76
C LEU A 7 -4.20 2.74 -6.24
N ALA A 8 -4.81 3.83 -5.75
CA ALA A 8 -4.92 4.10 -4.32
C ALA A 8 -5.64 2.97 -3.56
N HIS A 9 -6.66 2.36 -4.16
CA HIS A 9 -7.38 1.25 -3.54
C HIS A 9 -6.50 0.00 -3.45
N LEU A 10 -5.75 -0.29 -4.52
CA LEU A 10 -4.79 -1.40 -4.54
C LEU A 10 -3.72 -1.20 -3.46
N ALA A 11 -3.14 -0.01 -3.36
CA ALA A 11 -2.11 0.30 -2.37
C ALA A 11 -2.61 0.13 -0.93
N ILE A 12 -3.77 0.70 -0.60
CA ILE A 12 -4.38 0.55 0.74
C ILE A 12 -4.65 -0.92 1.05
N ARG A 13 -5.19 -1.67 0.09
CA ARG A 13 -5.49 -3.10 0.26
C ARG A 13 -4.24 -3.95 0.41
N TRP A 14 -3.16 -3.63 -0.31
CA TRP A 14 -1.90 -4.35 -0.20
C TRP A 14 -1.22 -4.14 1.15
N VAL A 15 -1.25 -2.91 1.68
CA VAL A 15 -0.77 -2.61 3.04
C VAL A 15 -1.55 -3.42 4.07
N LEU A 16 -2.88 -3.42 4.00
CA LEU A 16 -3.74 -4.19 4.91
C LEU A 16 -3.69 -5.71 4.70
N HIS A 17 -3.09 -6.19 3.60
CA HIS A 17 -2.94 -7.63 3.34
C HIS A 17 -1.70 -8.23 4.05
N GLN A 18 -0.78 -7.39 4.53
CA GLN A 18 0.42 -7.87 5.23
C GLN A 18 0.05 -8.45 6.61
N GLN A 19 0.68 -9.57 6.98
CA GLN A 19 0.26 -10.38 8.15
C GLN A 19 0.19 -9.60 9.47
N ASP A 20 1.09 -8.65 9.69
CA ASP A 20 1.21 -7.92 10.96
C ASP A 20 0.64 -6.48 10.89
N ILE A 21 -0.08 -6.13 9.82
CA ILE A 21 -0.68 -4.80 9.65
C ILE A 21 -2.17 -4.87 9.94
N HIS A 22 -2.55 -4.43 11.15
CA HIS A 22 -3.95 -4.39 11.58
C HIS A 22 -4.71 -3.13 11.14
N THR A 23 -4.00 -2.01 10.92
CA THR A 23 -4.61 -0.71 10.63
C THR A 23 -3.72 0.07 9.66
N ALA A 24 -4.35 0.78 8.73
CA ALA A 24 -3.69 1.74 7.84
C ALA A 24 -4.24 3.15 8.09
N VAL A 25 -3.35 4.12 8.34
CA VAL A 25 -3.71 5.53 8.44
C VAL A 25 -3.42 6.18 7.08
N VAL A 26 -4.46 6.66 6.40
CA VAL A 26 -4.36 7.18 5.03
C VAL A 26 -4.69 8.66 5.02
N GLY A 27 -3.77 9.48 4.48
CA GLY A 27 -3.97 10.91 4.32
C GLY A 27 -4.98 11.25 3.21
N ALA A 28 -5.69 12.36 3.38
CA ALA A 28 -6.59 12.95 2.39
C ALA A 28 -6.56 14.48 2.50
N ARG A 29 -6.76 15.18 1.39
CA ARG A 29 -6.83 16.66 1.31
C ARG A 29 -8.24 17.17 1.05
N THR A 30 -9.15 16.31 0.59
CA THR A 30 -10.56 16.67 0.35
C THR A 30 -11.50 15.58 0.89
N PRO A 31 -12.78 15.91 1.15
CA PRO A 31 -13.79 14.92 1.57
C PRO A 31 -13.96 13.78 0.56
N GLU A 32 -13.89 14.06 -0.73
CA GLU A 32 -14.04 13.04 -1.79
C GLU A 32 -12.91 12.01 -1.72
N GLN A 33 -11.68 12.46 -1.42
CA GLN A 33 -10.55 11.55 -1.21
C GLN A 33 -10.76 10.67 0.02
N VAL A 34 -11.37 11.19 1.08
CA VAL A 34 -11.75 10.37 2.26
C VAL A 34 -12.73 9.27 1.84
N THR A 35 -13.77 9.62 1.08
CA THR A 35 -14.75 8.64 0.57
C THR A 35 -14.10 7.61 -0.35
N GLN A 36 -13.19 8.03 -1.24
CA GLN A 36 -12.45 7.11 -2.12
C GLN A 36 -11.55 6.15 -1.31
N ASN A 37 -10.77 6.67 -0.36
CA ASN A 37 -9.92 5.83 0.49
C ASN A 37 -10.75 4.82 1.30
N ALA A 38 -11.90 5.23 1.85
CA ALA A 38 -12.81 4.34 2.56
C ALA A 38 -13.38 3.23 1.65
N ALA A 39 -13.64 3.55 0.37
CA ALA A 39 -14.11 2.59 -0.62
C ALA A 39 -13.06 1.56 -1.07
N ALA A 40 -11.80 1.67 -0.63
CA ALA A 40 -10.74 0.72 -0.96
C ALA A 40 -11.05 -0.73 -0.53
N LEU A 41 -11.85 -0.91 0.51
CA LEU A 41 -12.23 -2.23 1.03
C LEU A 41 -13.31 -2.93 0.21
N ALA A 42 -14.00 -2.23 -0.70
CA ALA A 42 -15.09 -2.81 -1.48
C ALA A 42 -14.59 -3.83 -2.53
N GLY A 43 -15.29 -4.95 -2.64
CA GLY A 43 -15.07 -6.01 -3.63
C GLY A 43 -13.76 -6.80 -3.46
N GLU A 44 -13.56 -7.76 -4.35
CA GLU A 44 -12.46 -8.71 -4.28
C GLU A 44 -11.24 -8.28 -5.09
N ILE A 45 -10.07 -8.76 -4.66
CA ILE A 45 -8.78 -8.66 -5.34
C ILE A 45 -8.15 -10.06 -5.25
N PRO A 46 -7.78 -10.69 -6.38
CA PRO A 46 -7.17 -12.01 -6.37
C PRO A 46 -5.83 -12.02 -5.61
N PRO A 47 -5.48 -13.09 -4.87
CA PRO A 47 -4.21 -13.22 -4.15
C PRO A 47 -2.96 -12.96 -5.02
N ALA A 48 -2.97 -13.47 -6.26
CA ALA A 48 -1.87 -13.29 -7.21
C ALA A 48 -1.55 -11.81 -7.53
N ILE A 49 -2.51 -10.90 -7.36
CA ILE A 49 -2.27 -9.46 -7.51
C ILE A 49 -1.43 -8.94 -6.35
N PHE A 50 -1.71 -9.37 -5.12
CA PHE A 50 -0.92 -8.96 -3.96
C PHE A 50 0.53 -9.46 -4.07
N GLU A 51 0.73 -10.70 -4.50
CA GLU A 51 2.06 -11.27 -4.74
C GLU A 51 2.87 -10.42 -5.74
N ARG A 52 2.24 -10.00 -6.84
CA ARG A 52 2.89 -9.13 -7.85
C ARG A 52 3.19 -7.74 -7.32
N MET A 53 2.28 -7.16 -6.52
CA MET A 53 2.52 -5.87 -5.88
C MET A 53 3.70 -5.96 -4.90
N THR A 54 3.81 -7.05 -4.14
CA THR A 54 4.94 -7.30 -3.26
C THR A 54 6.24 -7.40 -4.05
N ALA A 55 6.27 -8.16 -5.14
CA ALA A 55 7.47 -8.28 -5.99
C ALA A 55 7.96 -6.91 -6.53
N ILE A 56 7.03 -6.05 -6.96
CA ILE A 56 7.35 -4.67 -7.39
C ILE A 56 7.87 -3.84 -6.22
N SER A 57 7.24 -3.95 -5.04
CA SER A 57 7.67 -3.22 -3.85
C SER A 57 9.09 -3.63 -3.43
N ASP A 58 9.39 -4.93 -3.45
CA ASP A 58 10.71 -5.47 -3.09
C ASP A 58 11.79 -4.99 -4.04
N GLU A 59 11.51 -4.96 -5.35
CA GLU A 59 12.41 -4.40 -6.37
C GLU A 59 12.69 -2.91 -6.10
N VAL A 60 11.65 -2.11 -5.90
CA VAL A 60 11.77 -0.66 -5.68
C VAL A 60 12.52 -0.35 -4.38
N MET A 61 12.32 -1.14 -3.32
CA MET A 61 13.00 -0.96 -2.03
C MET A 61 14.53 -1.01 -2.16
N THR A 62 15.08 -1.74 -3.14
CA THR A 62 16.53 -1.78 -3.39
C THR A 62 17.11 -0.44 -3.85
N HIS A 63 16.26 0.47 -4.35
CA HIS A 63 16.64 1.78 -4.87
C HIS A 63 16.31 2.93 -3.91
N ILE A 64 15.63 2.65 -2.78
CA ILE A 64 15.31 3.68 -1.80
C ILE A 64 16.56 3.95 -0.97
N PRO A 65 17.09 5.19 -0.98
CA PRO A 65 18.29 5.50 -0.23
C PRO A 65 17.98 5.49 1.27
N ASP A 66 18.88 4.89 2.05
CA ASP A 66 18.81 4.90 3.51
C ASP A 66 19.09 6.31 4.03
N THR A 67 18.03 7.10 4.08
CA THR A 67 18.02 8.52 4.49
C THR A 67 17.23 8.74 5.78
N GLY A 68 16.51 7.72 6.24
CA GLY A 68 15.57 7.80 7.37
C GLY A 68 16.20 7.58 8.73
N ASN A 69 17.44 7.07 8.79
CA ASN A 69 18.14 6.82 10.05
C ASN A 69 19.35 7.74 10.21
N PRO A 70 19.15 9.01 10.63
CA PRO A 70 20.26 9.94 10.84
C PRO A 70 21.25 9.45 11.90
N TYR A 71 20.87 8.46 12.70
CA TYR A 71 21.68 7.90 13.78
C TYR A 71 22.31 6.54 13.45
N ARG A 72 22.02 5.94 12.28
CA ARG A 72 22.41 4.56 11.91
C ARG A 72 22.17 3.51 13.00
N HIS A 73 21.15 3.72 13.84
CA HIS A 73 20.77 2.77 14.88
C HIS A 73 19.65 1.85 14.38
N TYR A 74 19.90 0.55 14.33
CA TYR A 74 18.91 -0.46 13.97
C TYR A 74 18.67 -1.32 15.23
N PRO A 75 17.50 -1.20 15.88
CA PRO A 75 17.14 -2.03 17.03
C PRO A 75 16.89 -3.50 16.67
#